data_AF-A0A1M5L6D2-F1
#
_entry.id   AF-A0A1M5L6D2-F1
#
_cell.length_a   1.000
_cell.length_b   1.000
_cell.length_c   1.000
_cell.angle_alpha   90.00
_cell.angle_beta   90.00
_cell.angle_gamma   90.00
#
_symmetry.space_group_name_H-M   'P 1'
#
loop_
_entity.id
_entity.type
_entity.pdbx_description
1 polymer ?
#
loop_
_entity_poly.entity_id
_entity_poly.type
_entity_poly.pdbx_seq_one_letter_code
_entity_poly.pdbx_strand_id
1 'polypeptide(L)'
;MDTHKKIREHISTLSDGELSSADLELALAALQSADGQQAWNTYHRIGDVLRAQATAELSDGFAERLAARLASEAPPLRRAARAAAAAAPDKRRLDAGDAAGMAAAPRSASGADEGSVEALAVTAAKPAIVSVS
;
A
#
# COMPACT_ATOMS: atom_id res chain seq x y z
N MET A 1 -6.63 22.46 24.80
CA MET A 1 -5.60 21.91 23.89
C MET A 1 -6.32 21.11 22.84
N ASP A 2 -6.17 21.46 21.57
CA ASP A 2 -6.89 20.80 20.48
C ASP A 2 -6.47 19.35 20.36
N THR A 3 -7.45 18.43 20.30
CA THR A 3 -7.19 16.99 20.21
C THR A 3 -6.33 16.65 18.99
N HIS A 4 -6.57 17.32 17.85
CA HIS A 4 -5.76 17.17 16.65
C HIS A 4 -4.29 17.59 16.85
N LYS A 5 -4.04 18.62 17.68
CA LYS A 5 -2.68 19.05 18.00
C LYS A 5 -1.95 17.97 18.80
N LYS A 6 -2.59 17.43 19.83
CA LYS A 6 -2.02 16.32 20.63
C LYS A 6 -1.75 15.07 19.81
N ILE A 7 -2.68 14.71 18.91
CA ILE A 7 -2.49 13.57 17.98
C ILE A 7 -1.21 13.80 17.16
N ARG A 8 -1.05 14.97 16.54
CA ARG A 8 0.16 15.28 15.75
C ARG A 8 1.45 15.28 16.57
N GLU A 9 1.42 15.77 17.80
CA GLU A 9 2.58 15.73 18.71
C GLU A 9 3.03 14.29 19.02
N HIS A 10 2.08 13.39 19.32
CA HIS A 10 2.37 11.97 19.52
C HIS A 10 2.90 11.29 18.25
N ILE A 11 2.35 11.63 17.07
CA ILE A 11 2.84 11.09 15.81
C ILE A 11 4.24 11.61 15.47
N SER A 12 4.56 12.87 15.77
CA SER A 12 5.90 13.42 15.56
C SER A 12 6.94 12.70 16.44
N THR A 13 6.69 12.61 17.75
CA THR A 13 7.59 11.91 18.68
C THR A 13 7.77 10.43 18.32
N LEU A 14 6.72 9.78 17.83
CA LEU A 14 6.82 8.41 17.29
C LEU A 14 7.68 8.35 16.02
N SER A 15 7.49 9.28 15.08
CA SER A 15 8.25 9.35 13.81
C SER A 15 9.74 9.58 14.05
N ASP A 16 10.08 10.39 15.04
CA ASP A 16 11.47 10.75 15.37
C ASP A 16 12.15 9.68 16.27
N GLY A 17 11.39 8.72 16.79
CA GLY A 17 11.90 7.67 17.69
C GLY A 17 12.13 8.14 19.13
N GLU A 18 11.61 9.32 19.48
CA GLU A 18 11.76 9.95 20.81
C GLU A 18 10.59 9.63 21.75
N LEU A 19 9.70 8.71 21.36
CA LEU A 19 8.52 8.35 22.13
C LEU A 19 8.89 7.58 23.41
N SER A 20 8.32 8.00 24.55
CA SER A 20 8.45 7.28 25.81
C SER A 20 7.70 5.94 25.76
N SER A 21 8.16 4.95 26.54
CA SER A 21 7.46 3.67 26.64
C SER A 21 6.04 3.79 27.20
N ALA A 22 5.80 4.79 28.05
CA ALA A 22 4.48 5.08 28.63
C ALA A 22 3.47 5.61 27.60
N ASP A 23 3.95 6.30 26.56
CA ASP A 23 3.10 6.93 25.54
C ASP A 23 2.90 6.03 24.30
N LEU A 24 3.53 4.87 24.24
CA LEU A 24 3.50 3.99 23.08
C LEU A 24 2.08 3.56 22.69
N GLU A 25 1.29 3.08 23.65
CA GLU A 25 -0.08 2.65 23.37
C GLU A 25 -0.95 3.80 22.86
N LEU A 26 -0.77 5.00 23.43
CA LEU A 26 -1.50 6.19 23.02
C LEU A 26 -1.10 6.64 21.60
N ALA A 27 0.19 6.63 21.27
CA ALA A 27 0.67 6.96 19.94
C ALA A 27 0.19 5.94 18.90
N LEU A 28 0.16 4.64 19.23
CA LEU A 28 -0.39 3.60 18.36
C LEU A 28 -1.91 3.73 18.18
N ALA A 29 -2.65 4.13 19.21
CA ALA A 29 -4.07 4.46 19.08
C ALA A 29 -4.28 5.70 18.19
N ALA A 30 -3.47 6.74 18.37
CA ALA A 30 -3.49 7.94 17.54
C ALA A 30 -3.17 7.61 16.07
N LEU A 31 -2.20 6.73 15.81
CA LEU A 31 -1.79 6.29 14.48
C LEU A 31 -2.90 5.52 13.73
N GLN A 32 -3.83 4.89 14.45
CA GLN A 32 -4.95 4.20 13.81
C GLN A 32 -6.02 5.17 13.27
N SER A 33 -6.03 6.43 13.72
CA SER A 33 -6.95 7.45 13.20
C SER A 33 -6.55 7.91 11.79
N ALA A 34 -7.52 8.39 10.99
CA ALA A 34 -7.26 8.92 9.66
C ALA A 34 -6.25 10.08 9.69
N ASP A 35 -6.40 10.99 10.65
CA ASP A 35 -5.51 12.13 10.84
C ASP A 35 -4.10 11.69 11.26
N GLY A 36 -4.00 10.67 12.12
CA GLY A 36 -2.72 10.11 12.53
C GLY A 36 -1.95 9.47 11.36
N GLN A 37 -2.64 8.71 10.51
CA GLN A 37 -2.06 8.14 9.29
C GLN A 37 -1.63 9.23 8.30
N GLN A 38 -2.44 10.28 8.14
CA GLN A 38 -2.14 11.41 7.28
C GLN A 38 -0.90 12.18 7.77
N ALA A 39 -0.81 12.44 9.08
CA ALA A 39 0.35 13.06 9.71
C ALA A 39 1.61 12.20 9.55
N TRP A 40 1.51 10.89 9.83
CA TRP A 40 2.62 9.93 9.69
C TRP A 40 3.21 9.92 8.28
N ASN A 41 2.34 9.78 7.26
CA ASN A 41 2.75 9.79 5.86
C ASN A 41 3.40 11.12 5.47
N THR A 42 2.86 12.24 5.97
CA THR A 42 3.40 13.57 5.69
C THR A 42 4.81 13.74 6.25
N TYR A 43 5.02 13.37 7.52
CA TYR A 43 6.31 13.53 8.19
C TYR A 43 7.39 12.63 7.56
N HIS A 44 7.09 11.36 7.29
CA HIS A 44 8.03 10.48 6.59
C HIS A 44 8.35 10.97 5.18
N ARG A 45 7.36 11.44 4.42
CA ARG A 45 7.59 11.97 3.07
C ARG A 45 8.52 13.18 3.09
N ILE A 46 8.35 14.11 4.04
CA ILE A 46 9.25 15.25 4.20
C ILE A 46 10.67 14.74 4.48
N GLY A 47 10.82 13.79 5.41
CA GLY A 47 12.11 13.19 5.72
C GLY A 47 12.77 12.50 4.53
N ASP A 48 11.98 11.79 3.72
CA ASP A 48 12.47 11.08 2.54
C ASP A 48 12.96 12.05 1.45
N VAL A 49 12.25 13.14 1.21
CA VAL A 49 12.68 14.19 0.28
C VAL A 49 13.99 14.84 0.74
N LEU A 50 14.14 15.09 2.04
CA LEU A 50 15.37 15.66 2.60
C LEU A 50 16.57 14.70 2.50
N ARG A 51 16.35 13.38 2.71
CA ARG A 51 17.41 12.35 2.63
C ARG A 51 17.76 11.95 1.20
N ALA A 52 16.82 12.01 0.26
CA ALA A 52 17.05 11.67 -1.14
C ALA A 52 18.16 12.53 -1.77
N GLN A 53 18.34 13.76 -1.28
CA GLN A 53 19.37 14.69 -1.77
C GLN A 53 20.79 14.31 -1.31
N ALA A 54 20.92 13.48 -0.27
CA ALA A 54 22.19 13.17 0.38
C ALA A 54 22.67 11.72 0.13
N THR A 55 22.05 10.99 -0.80
CA THR A 55 22.34 9.56 -0.99
C THR A 55 23.58 9.38 -1.88
N ALA A 56 24.62 8.74 -1.34
CA ALA A 56 25.79 8.33 -2.09
C ALA A 56 25.46 7.23 -3.12
N GLU A 57 26.20 7.17 -4.21
CA GLU A 57 26.04 6.11 -5.20
C GLU A 57 26.32 4.73 -4.57
N LEU A 58 25.44 3.77 -4.86
CA LEU A 58 25.59 2.39 -4.43
C LEU A 58 26.54 1.66 -5.39
N SER A 59 27.24 0.64 -4.89
CA SER A 59 28.08 -0.20 -5.75
C SER A 59 27.25 -0.95 -6.79
N ASP A 60 27.82 -1.18 -7.98
CA ASP A 60 27.24 -2.06 -8.98
C ASP A 60 26.84 -3.42 -8.40
N GLY A 61 25.68 -3.92 -8.84
CA GLY A 61 25.16 -5.22 -8.40
C GLY A 61 24.60 -5.25 -6.96
N PHE A 62 24.52 -4.11 -6.25
CA PHE A 62 24.06 -4.09 -4.85
C PHE A 62 22.62 -4.59 -4.72
N ALA A 63 21.72 -4.14 -5.60
CA ALA A 63 20.31 -4.51 -5.57
C ALA A 63 20.10 -6.01 -5.77
N GLU A 64 20.85 -6.63 -6.69
CA GLU A 64 20.81 -8.06 -6.98
C GLU A 64 21.29 -8.88 -5.78
N ARG A 65 22.40 -8.47 -5.15
CA ARG A 65 22.91 -9.13 -3.93
C ARG A 65 21.93 -9.00 -2.76
N LEU A 66 21.33 -7.82 -2.59
CA LEU A 66 20.31 -7.59 -1.57
C LEU A 66 19.07 -8.45 -1.81
N ALA A 67 18.57 -8.50 -3.05
CA ALA A 67 17.42 -9.32 -3.43
C ALA A 67 17.69 -10.82 -3.22
N ALA A 68 18.87 -11.32 -3.60
CA ALA A 68 19.26 -12.71 -3.42
C ALA A 68 19.32 -13.09 -1.92
N ARG A 69 19.84 -12.20 -1.07
CA ARG A 69 19.85 -12.40 0.39
C ARG A 69 18.44 -12.41 0.98
N LEU A 70 17.60 -11.44 0.63
CA LEU A 70 16.21 -11.39 1.10
C LEU A 70 15.39 -12.61 0.66
N ALA A 71 15.64 -13.16 -0.53
CA ALA A 71 14.99 -14.38 -1.01
C ALA A 71 15.40 -15.64 -0.22
N SER A 72 16.59 -15.63 0.40
CA SER A 72 17.06 -16.71 1.26
C SER A 72 16.52 -16.64 2.71
N GLU A 73 15.92 -15.52 3.09
CA GLU A 73 15.34 -15.32 4.42
C GLU A 73 13.94 -15.95 4.52
N ALA A 74 13.58 -16.44 5.71
CA ALA A 74 12.22 -16.90 5.96
C ALA A 74 11.23 -15.73 5.81
N PRO A 75 10.10 -15.91 5.11
CA PRO A 75 9.16 -14.82 4.89
C PRO A 75 8.59 -14.35 6.22
N PRO A 76 8.48 -13.03 6.44
CA PRO A 76 7.90 -12.50 7.67
C PRO A 76 6.48 -13.03 7.86
N LEU A 77 6.12 -13.43 9.09
CA LEU A 77 4.86 -14.12 9.43
C LEU A 77 3.62 -13.45 8.83
N ARG A 78 3.57 -12.11 8.81
CA ARG A 78 2.45 -11.36 8.22
C ARG A 78 2.33 -11.56 6.70
N ARG A 79 3.45 -11.66 5.99
CA ARG A 79 3.49 -11.89 4.54
C ARG A 79 3.13 -13.35 4.22
N ALA A 80 3.57 -14.29 5.05
CA ALA A 80 3.15 -15.69 4.95
C ALA A 80 1.64 -15.85 5.14
N ALA A 81 1.06 -15.19 6.16
CA ALA A 81 -0.38 -15.21 6.40
C ALA A 81 -1.18 -14.61 5.22
N ARG A 82 -0.73 -13.50 4.63
CA ARG A 82 -1.38 -12.89 3.46
C ARG A 82 -1.29 -13.74 2.21
N ALA A 83 -0.14 -14.39 1.96
CA ALA A 83 0.02 -15.31 0.83
C ALA A 83 -0.87 -16.55 0.98
N ALA A 84 -0.97 -17.11 2.19
CA ALA A 84 -1.86 -18.22 2.49
C ALA A 84 -3.34 -17.85 2.29
N ALA A 85 -3.74 -16.64 2.71
CA ALA A 85 -5.11 -16.14 2.49
C ALA A 85 -5.43 -15.94 1.01
N ALA A 86 -4.46 -15.51 0.19
CA ALA A 86 -4.64 -15.35 -1.25
C ALA A 86 -4.67 -16.68 -2.03
N ALA A 87 -4.07 -17.74 -1.49
CA ALA A 87 -4.04 -19.07 -2.09
C ALA A 87 -5.24 -19.96 -1.71
N ALA A 88 -6.11 -19.51 -0.80
CA ALA A 88 -7.30 -20.26 -0.40
C ALA A 88 -8.31 -20.33 -1.57
N PRO A 89 -8.78 -21.53 -1.96
CA PRO A 89 -9.74 -21.66 -3.06
C PRO A 89 -11.07 -20.96 -2.72
N ASP A 90 -11.61 -20.19 -3.67
CA ASP A 90 -12.93 -19.56 -3.56
C ASP A 90 -14.01 -20.66 -3.52
N LYS A 91 -14.49 -20.94 -2.32
CA LYS A 91 -15.47 -21.99 -2.04
C LYS A 91 -16.84 -21.71 -2.66
N ARG A 92 -17.05 -20.56 -3.31
CA ARG A 92 -18.32 -20.14 -3.90
C ARG A 92 -18.58 -20.64 -5.33
N ARG A 93 -17.63 -21.32 -5.98
CA ARG A 93 -17.75 -21.72 -7.40
C ARG A 93 -18.29 -23.15 -7.64
N LEU A 94 -18.66 -23.90 -6.59
CA LEU A 94 -19.09 -25.31 -6.74
C LEU A 94 -20.61 -25.56 -6.67
N ASP A 95 -21.45 -24.54 -6.50
CA ASP A 95 -22.92 -24.69 -6.45
C ASP A 95 -23.63 -24.09 -7.68
N ALA A 96 -23.15 -24.40 -8.89
CA ALA A 96 -23.86 -24.07 -10.13
C ALA A 96 -23.82 -25.26 -11.11
N GLY A 97 -24.59 -26.30 -10.79
CA GLY A 97 -24.84 -27.44 -11.65
C GLY A 97 -26.32 -27.83 -11.57
N ASP A 98 -26.95 -27.90 -12.74
CA ASP A 98 -28.27 -28.47 -13.04
C ASP A 98 -29.55 -27.66 -12.74
N ALA A 99 -29.94 -26.83 -13.72
CA ALA A 99 -31.32 -26.79 -14.21
C ALA A 99 -31.35 -26.35 -15.68
N ALA A 100 -31.55 -27.33 -16.57
CA ALA A 100 -31.77 -27.12 -17.99
C ALA A 100 -33.20 -26.63 -18.27
N GLY A 101 -33.32 -25.58 -19.09
CA GLY A 101 -34.41 -25.40 -20.05
C GLY A 101 -35.64 -24.59 -19.62
N MET A 102 -35.71 -23.32 -20.04
CA MET A 102 -36.87 -22.78 -20.79
C MET A 102 -36.52 -21.43 -21.44
N ALA A 103 -36.99 -21.26 -22.68
CA ALA A 103 -36.73 -20.14 -23.58
C ALA A 103 -37.43 -18.82 -23.23
N ALA A 104 -36.84 -17.67 -23.60
CA ALA A 104 -37.55 -16.46 -24.08
C ALA A 104 -36.57 -15.41 -24.66
N ALA A 105 -36.96 -14.81 -25.79
CA ALA A 105 -36.24 -13.85 -26.63
C ALA A 105 -36.00 -12.45 -25.99
N PRO A 106 -35.14 -11.58 -26.57
CA PRO A 106 -34.68 -10.35 -25.92
C PRO A 106 -35.64 -9.18 -26.11
N ARG A 107 -35.75 -8.34 -25.09
CA ARG A 107 -36.45 -7.05 -25.11
C ARG A 107 -35.50 -5.97 -24.57
N SER A 108 -35.14 -5.05 -25.45
CA SER A 108 -34.32 -3.86 -25.19
C SER A 108 -35.10 -2.83 -24.37
N ALA A 109 -34.48 -2.30 -23.32
CA ALA A 109 -34.63 -0.95 -22.74
C ALA A 109 -33.66 -0.87 -21.55
N SER A 110 -32.57 -0.11 -21.63
CA SER A 110 -32.48 1.33 -21.32
C SER A 110 -32.40 1.61 -19.82
N GLY A 111 -31.28 2.21 -19.39
CA GLY A 111 -31.21 3.01 -18.16
C GLY A 111 -30.00 2.75 -17.26
N ALA A 112 -29.10 3.73 -17.23
CA ALA A 112 -28.18 4.15 -16.16
C ALA A 112 -27.13 3.11 -15.67
N ASP A 113 -25.84 3.27 -16.00
CA ASP A 113 -24.91 4.29 -15.49
C ASP A 113 -24.83 4.27 -13.95
N GLU A 114 -23.76 3.71 -13.41
CA GLU A 114 -22.81 4.42 -12.54
C GLU A 114 -21.62 3.50 -12.18
N GLY A 115 -20.41 3.99 -12.49
CA GLY A 115 -19.27 3.86 -11.56
C GLY A 115 -18.34 2.64 -11.66
N SER A 116 -17.83 2.31 -12.85
CA SER A 116 -16.59 1.54 -12.97
C SER A 116 -15.42 2.30 -12.33
N VAL A 117 -14.86 1.78 -11.24
CA VAL A 117 -13.55 2.21 -10.74
C VAL A 117 -12.47 1.64 -11.65
N GLU A 118 -12.09 2.41 -12.68
CA GLU A 118 -10.95 2.08 -13.52
C GLU A 118 -9.65 2.07 -12.71
N ALA A 119 -8.95 0.95 -12.81
CA ALA A 119 -7.61 0.74 -12.31
C ALA A 119 -6.66 1.70 -13.05
N LEU A 120 -6.08 2.65 -12.31
CA LEU A 120 -5.03 3.51 -12.82
C LEU A 120 -3.75 2.68 -13.02
N ALA A 121 -3.57 2.14 -14.22
CA ALA A 121 -2.32 1.57 -14.67
C ALA A 121 -1.30 2.71 -14.85
N VAL A 122 -0.31 2.79 -13.97
CA VAL A 122 0.85 3.67 -14.16
C VAL A 122 1.71 3.05 -15.27
N THR A 123 1.63 3.62 -16.47
CA THR A 123 2.56 3.29 -17.55
C THR A 123 3.84 4.10 -17.36
N ALA A 124 4.97 3.40 -17.27
CA ALA A 124 6.28 4.01 -17.15
C ALA A 124 6.67 4.67 -18.48
N ALA A 125 6.69 6.00 -18.50
CA ALA A 125 7.25 6.77 -19.60
C ALA A 125 8.78 6.82 -19.48
N LYS A 126 9.47 6.35 -20.52
CA LYS A 126 10.94 6.36 -20.67
C LYS A 126 11.40 7.78 -21.05
N PRO A 127 12.29 8.46 -20.31
CA PRO A 127 12.77 9.77 -20.74
C PRO A 127 13.81 9.62 -21.86
N ALA A 128 13.57 10.34 -22.96
CA ALA A 128 14.53 10.48 -24.05
C ALA A 128 15.67 11.41 -23.63
N ILE A 129 16.90 10.93 -23.78
CA ILE A 129 18.13 11.72 -23.59
C ILE A 129 18.30 12.61 -24.83
N VAL A 130 18.26 13.93 -24.66
CA VAL A 130 18.68 14.88 -25.69
C VAL A 130 20.18 15.11 -25.52
N SER A 131 20.95 14.60 -26.48
CA SER A 131 22.36 14.95 -26.68
C SER A 131 22.43 16.34 -27.33
N VAL A 132 23.09 17.29 -26.67
CA VAL A 132 23.56 18.51 -27.32
C VAL A 132 25.00 18.26 -27.75
N SER A 133 25.23 18.35 -29.06
CA SER A 133 26.56 18.44 -29.69
C SER A 133 27.02 19.89 -29.79
#